data_AF-D2U134-F1
#
_entry.id   AF-D2U134-F1
#
_cell.length_a   1.000
_cell.length_b   1.000
_cell.length_c   1.000
_cell.angle_alpha   90.00
_cell.angle_beta   90.00
_cell.angle_gamma   90.00
#
_symmetry.space_group_name_H-M   'P 1'
#
loop_
_entity.id
_entity.type
_entity.pdbx_description
1 polymer ?
#
loop_
_entity_poly.entity_id
_entity_poly.type
_entity_poly.pdbx_seq_one_letter_code
_entity_poly.pdbx_strand_id
1 'polypeptide(L)'
;MTIMGLCLFLDIDRTTWLAYKAKEGFSIITTRTEEVIYDQKFSGAAADLLNANIIARDLGLKEQSQVEDVTKYKGDRDKRRSRIKELFNRGRSGSDT
;
A
#
# COMPACT_ATOMS: atom_id res chain seq x y z
N MET A 1 -7.91 17.21 -1.58
CA MET A 1 -9.31 17.18 -2.03
C MET A 1 -9.83 15.75 -2.03
N THR A 2 -11.15 15.52 -2.08
CA THR A 2 -11.74 14.17 -2.17
C THR A 2 -12.93 14.17 -3.13
N ILE A 3 -13.22 13.02 -3.75
CA ILE A 3 -14.43 12.85 -4.58
C ILE A 3 -15.70 13.04 -3.75
N MET A 4 -15.69 12.60 -2.49
CA MET A 4 -16.81 12.84 -1.58
C MET A 4 -17.03 14.34 -1.35
N GLY A 5 -15.96 15.11 -1.11
CA GLY A 5 -16.03 16.56 -0.94
C GLY A 5 -16.55 17.26 -2.18
N LEU A 6 -16.16 16.80 -3.38
CA LEU A 6 -16.72 17.29 -4.64
C LEU A 6 -18.22 16.99 -4.76
N CYS A 7 -18.64 15.76 -4.48
CA CYS A 7 -20.05 15.36 -4.52
C CYS A 7 -20.90 16.24 -3.59
N LEU A 8 -20.42 16.49 -2.35
CA LEU A 8 -21.08 17.39 -1.41
C LEU A 8 -21.14 18.83 -1.91
N PHE A 9 -20.07 19.33 -2.53
CA PHE A 9 -20.04 20.69 -3.08
C PHE A 9 -21.01 20.89 -4.25
N LEU A 10 -21.15 19.86 -5.10
CA LEU A 10 -22.07 19.86 -6.24
C LEU A 10 -23.51 19.50 -5.85
N ASP A 11 -23.76 19.17 -4.58
CA ASP A 11 -25.04 18.67 -4.07
C ASP A 11 -25.56 17.43 -4.84
N ILE A 12 -24.66 16.49 -5.10
CA ILE A 12 -24.97 15.20 -5.72
C ILE A 12 -24.52 14.04 -4.85
N ASP A 13 -25.21 12.91 -4.95
CA ASP A 13 -24.74 11.68 -4.33
C ASP A 13 -23.59 11.02 -5.13
N ARG A 14 -22.95 10.01 -4.53
CA ARG A 14 -21.88 9.27 -5.20
C ARG A 14 -22.35 8.44 -6.39
N THR A 15 -23.62 8.01 -6.40
CA THR A 15 -24.16 7.23 -7.52
C THR A 15 -24.31 8.07 -8.78
N THR A 16 -24.61 9.37 -8.63
CA THR A 16 -24.67 10.35 -9.70
C THR A 16 -23.29 10.60 -10.29
N TRP A 17 -22.26 10.73 -9.45
CA TRP A 17 -20.87 10.82 -9.94
C TRP A 17 -20.49 9.58 -10.76
N LEU A 18 -20.82 8.38 -10.27
CA LEU A 18 -20.54 7.13 -11.00
C LEU A 18 -21.32 7.07 -12.34
N ALA A 19 -22.55 7.57 -12.38
CA ALA A 19 -23.32 7.68 -13.61
C ALA A 19 -22.64 8.62 -14.62
N TYR A 20 -22.06 9.74 -14.18
CA TYR A 20 -21.27 10.61 -15.07
C TYR A 20 -20.03 9.90 -15.61
N LYS A 21 -19.32 9.11 -14.80
CA LYS A 21 -18.16 8.35 -15.28
C LYS A 21 -18.52 7.36 -16.40
N ALA A 22 -19.72 6.78 -16.34
CA ALA A 22 -20.21 5.83 -17.34
C ALA A 22 -20.84 6.50 -18.57
N LYS A 23 -21.13 7.81 -18.50
CA LYS A 23 -21.84 8.54 -19.55
C LYS A 23 -20.91 8.90 -20.70
N GLU A 24 -21.35 8.60 -21.93
CA GLU A 24 -20.62 9.00 -23.13
C GLU A 24 -20.43 10.53 -23.18
N GLY A 25 -19.22 10.96 -23.55
CA GLY A 25 -18.83 12.37 -23.57
C GLY A 25 -18.36 12.94 -22.22
N PHE A 26 -18.51 12.21 -21.11
CA PHE A 26 -18.12 12.69 -19.77
C PHE A 26 -16.79 12.10 -19.26
N SER A 27 -16.15 11.22 -20.02
CA SER A 27 -14.86 10.61 -19.63
C SER A 27 -13.79 11.67 -19.39
N ILE A 28 -13.67 12.66 -20.27
CA ILE A 28 -12.65 13.71 -20.16
C ILE A 28 -12.80 14.49 -18.84
N ILE A 29 -14.01 14.93 -18.51
CA ILE A 29 -14.21 15.76 -17.31
C ILE A 29 -14.05 14.93 -16.03
N THR A 30 -14.54 13.69 -16.02
CA THR A 30 -14.45 12.83 -14.84
C THR A 30 -13.02 12.38 -14.57
N THR A 31 -12.26 12.00 -15.60
CA THR A 31 -10.83 11.69 -15.49
C THR A 31 -10.02 12.91 -15.02
N ARG A 32 -10.19 14.07 -15.66
CA ARG A 32 -9.46 15.29 -15.26
C ARG A 32 -9.74 15.70 -13.82
N THR A 33 -10.98 15.51 -13.37
CA THR A 33 -11.35 15.82 -11.98
C THR A 33 -10.66 14.88 -10.99
N GLU A 34 -10.60 13.58 -11.31
CA GLU A 34 -9.89 12.59 -10.49
C GLU A 34 -8.38 12.86 -10.46
N GLU A 35 -7.79 13.22 -11.61
CA GLU A 35 -6.37 13.60 -11.72
C GLU A 35 -6.04 14.86 -10.91
N VAL A 36 -6.87 15.91 -10.99
CA VAL A 36 -6.67 17.13 -10.18
C VAL A 36 -6.76 16.83 -8.69
N ILE A 37 -7.72 16.01 -8.28
CA ILE A 37 -7.87 15.60 -6.87
C ILE A 37 -6.65 14.79 -6.41
N TYR A 38 -6.13 13.91 -7.26
CA TYR A 38 -4.91 13.14 -7.00
C TYR A 38 -3.70 14.05 -6.85
N ASP A 39 -3.43 14.90 -7.85
CA ASP A 39 -2.25 15.76 -7.93
C ASP A 39 -2.23 16.79 -6.81
N GLN A 40 -3.38 17.40 -6.49
CA GLN A 40 -3.47 18.38 -5.40
C GLN A 40 -3.15 17.76 -4.03
N LYS A 41 -3.54 16.50 -3.80
CA LYS A 41 -3.14 15.75 -2.60
C LYS A 41 -1.66 15.41 -2.62
N PHE A 42 -1.18 14.90 -3.76
CA PHE A 42 0.21 14.47 -3.93
C PHE A 42 1.20 15.64 -3.76
N SER A 43 1.02 16.70 -4.54
CA SER A 43 1.85 17.92 -4.48
C SER A 43 1.77 18.59 -3.11
N GLY A 44 0.59 18.66 -2.49
CA GLY A 44 0.43 19.19 -1.13
C GLY A 44 1.19 18.37 -0.08
N ALA A 45 1.20 17.04 -0.19
CA ALA A 45 1.99 16.19 0.68
C ALA A 45 3.50 16.31 0.41
N ALA A 46 3.90 16.41 -0.86
CA ALA A 46 5.30 16.59 -1.25
C ALA A 46 5.87 17.95 -0.82
N ALA A 47 5.02 18.97 -0.66
CA ALA A 47 5.39 20.30 -0.19
C ALA A 47 5.25 20.47 1.34
N ASP A 48 5.09 19.38 2.10
CA ASP A 48 4.85 19.38 3.56
C ASP A 48 3.61 20.20 4.02
N LEU A 49 2.69 20.50 3.11
CA LEU A 49 1.43 21.22 3.40
C LEU A 49 0.32 20.28 3.88
N LEU A 50 0.43 18.99 3.55
CA LEU A 50 -0.47 17.93 3.97
C LEU A 50 0.32 16.81 4.63
N ASN A 51 -0.32 16.10 5.56
CA ASN A 51 0.33 14.98 6.24
C ASN A 51 0.64 13.84 5.26
N ALA A 52 1.92 13.64 4.95
CA ALA A 52 2.38 12.65 3.97
C ALA A 52 1.92 11.22 4.28
N ASN A 53 1.90 10.82 5.55
CA ASN A 53 1.50 9.46 5.96
C ASN A 53 0.00 9.18 5.75
N ILE A 54 -0.84 10.21 5.88
CA ILE A 54 -2.29 10.09 5.60
C ILE A 54 -2.51 10.04 4.09
N ILE A 55 -1.88 10.96 3.35
CA ILE A 55 -2.04 11.05 1.88
C ILE A 55 -1.47 9.80 1.18
N ALA A 56 -0.33 9.28 1.61
CA ALA A 56 0.23 8.04 1.05
C ALA A 56 -0.75 6.86 1.14
N ARG A 57 -1.48 6.74 2.26
CA ARG A 57 -2.51 5.70 2.43
C ARG A 57 -3.74 5.95 1.56
N ASP A 58 -4.21 7.20 1.50
CA ASP A 58 -5.38 7.59 0.70
C ASP A 58 -5.12 7.43 -0.82
N LEU A 59 -3.91 7.73 -1.29
CA LEU A 59 -3.49 7.56 -2.69
C LEU A 59 -3.03 6.13 -3.03
N GLY A 60 -2.89 5.25 -2.02
CA GLY A 60 -2.39 3.89 -2.22
C GLY A 60 -0.89 3.82 -2.62
N LEU A 61 -0.09 4.80 -2.22
CA LEU A 61 1.35 4.80 -2.43
C LEU A 61 1.98 3.68 -1.59
N LYS A 62 2.68 2.78 -2.26
CA LYS A 62 3.32 1.62 -1.62
C LYS A 62 4.77 1.90 -1.32
N GLU A 63 5.18 1.55 -0.11
CA GLU A 63 6.60 1.49 0.25
C GLU A 63 7.24 0.26 -0.40
N GLN A 64 8.41 0.44 -1.00
CA GLN A 64 9.22 -0.65 -1.50
C GLN A 64 10.37 -0.88 -0.52
N SER A 65 10.35 -2.03 0.16
CA SER A 65 11.40 -2.42 1.10
C SER A 65 12.24 -3.55 0.51
N GLN A 66 13.57 -3.43 0.60
CA GLN A 66 14.49 -4.54 0.36
C GLN A 66 14.92 -5.09 1.70
N VAL A 67 14.66 -6.38 1.94
CA VAL A 67 15.10 -7.08 3.15
C VAL A 67 16.19 -8.06 2.75
N GLU A 68 17.40 -7.84 3.26
CA GLU A 68 18.49 -8.77 3.06
C GLU A 68 18.42 -9.92 4.07
N ASP A 69 18.38 -11.16 3.57
CA ASP A 69 18.59 -12.35 4.40
C ASP A 69 20.06 -12.42 4.83
N VAL A 70 20.34 -12.04 6.08
CA VAL A 70 21.68 -12.06 6.70
C VAL A 70 22.01 -13.39 7.39
N THR A 71 21.20 -14.44 7.19
CA THR A 71 21.48 -15.73 7.82
C THR A 71 22.77 -16.35 7.27
N LYS A 72 23.58 -16.94 8.16
CA LYS A 72 24.88 -17.56 7.86
C LYS A 72 24.85 -18.60 6.73
N TYR A 73 23.68 -19.15 6.40
CA TYR A 73 23.47 -20.18 5.40
C TYR A 73 22.59 -19.70 4.23
N LYS A 74 22.62 -18.41 3.90
CA LYS A 74 21.93 -17.83 2.74
C LYS A 74 22.16 -18.68 1.48
N GLY A 75 21.07 -19.13 0.84
CA GLY A 75 21.10 -20.01 -0.34
C GLY A 75 21.45 -21.49 -0.09
N ASP A 76 21.99 -21.86 1.08
CA ASP A 76 22.42 -23.23 1.40
C ASP A 76 21.35 -23.96 2.22
N ARG A 77 20.39 -24.58 1.52
CA ARG A 77 19.27 -25.30 2.14
C ARG A 77 19.72 -26.52 2.95
N ASP A 78 20.82 -27.15 2.57
CA ASP A 78 21.28 -28.39 3.19
C ASP A 78 21.96 -28.14 4.54
N LYS A 79 22.76 -27.07 4.65
CA LYS A 79 23.29 -26.65 5.96
C LYS A 79 22.19 -26.22 6.91
N ARG A 80 21.15 -25.52 6.43
CA ARG A 80 19.99 -25.15 7.26
C ARG A 80 19.25 -26.38 7.79
N ARG A 81 18.97 -27.35 6.93
CA ARG A 81 18.32 -28.62 7.31
C ARG A 81 19.16 -29.43 8.31
N SER A 82 20.47 -29.48 8.09
CA SER A 82 21.41 -30.17 8.97
C SER A 82 21.44 -29.54 10.36
N ARG A 83 21.47 -28.19 10.43
CA ARG A 83 21.44 -27.46 11.70
C ARG A 83 20.12 -27.62 12.45
N ILE A 84 18.98 -27.58 11.75
CA ILE A 84 17.66 -27.82 12.35
C ILE A 84 17.59 -29.21 12.96
N LYS A 85 18.09 -30.24 12.26
CA LYS A 85 18.12 -31.62 12.75
C LYS A 85 19.02 -31.78 13.98
N GLU A 86 20.19 -31.15 13.99
CA GLU A 86 21.10 -31.14 15.14
C GLU A 86 20.44 -30.50 16.38
N LEU A 87 19.81 -29.33 16.19
CA LEU A 87 19.13 -28.61 17.28
C LEU A 87 17.94 -29.42 17.84
N PHE A 88 17.16 -30.05 16.97
CA PHE A 88 16.03 -30.90 17.38
C PHE A 88 16.49 -32.11 18.20
N ASN A 89 17.58 -32.76 17.78
CA ASN A 89 18.15 -33.88 18.51
C ASN A 89 18.71 -33.47 19.88
N ARG A 90 19.30 -32.27 20.01
CA ARG A 90 19.73 -31.69 21.30
C ARG A 90 18.56 -31.41 22.25
N GLY A 91 17.43 -30.92 21.74
CA GLY A 91 16.24 -30.67 22.56
C GLY A 91 15.63 -31.95 23.14
N ARG A 92 15.67 -33.05 22.38
CA ARG A 92 15.12 -34.35 22.79
C ARG A 92 15.98 -35.11 23.80
N SER A 93 17.26 -34.78 23.87
CA SER A 93 18.20 -35.38 24.83
C SER A 93 18.27 -34.63 26.17
N GLY A 94 17.61 -33.46 26.28
CA GLY A 94 17.51 -32.68 27.51
C GLY A 94 16.18 -32.80 28.26
N SER A 95 15.22 -33.60 27.77
CA SER A 95 13.93 -33.84 28.42
C SER A 95 13.88 -35.11 29.28
N ASP A 96 14.99 -35.86 29.36
CA ASP A 96 15.12 -37.10 30.13
C ASP A 96 15.87 -36.90 31.47
N THR A 97 15.69 -35.74 32.10
CA THR A 97 16.06 -35.51 33.51
C THR A 97 14.93 -34.85 34.27
#